data_AF-Q8VR43-F1
#
_entry.id   AF-Q8VR43-F1
#
_cell.length_a   1.000
_cell.length_b   1.000
_cell.length_c   1.000
_cell.angle_alpha   90.00
_cell.angle_beta   90.00
_cell.angle_gamma   90.00
#
_symmetry.space_group_name_H-M   'P 1'
#
loop_
_entity.id
_entity.type
_entity.pdbx_description
1 polymer ?
#
loop_
_entity_poly.entity_id
_entity_poly.type
_entity_poly.pdbx_seq_one_letter_code
_entity_poly.pdbx_strand_id
1 'polypeptide(L)'
;MAGQTNVLATNIANFGIALYQGKGMSTPLTLGNGSGNGYRVTAGLDTARSTFTFTSVPFRNGSRTLNGGDFRTTASMSMIYN
;
A
#
# COMPACT_ATOMS: atom_id res chain seq x y z
N MET A 1 -1.72 11.45 5.00
CA MET A 1 -2.91 10.56 4.99
C MET A 1 -3.13 10.01 6.39
N ALA A 2 -3.35 10.90 7.36
CA ALA A 2 -3.30 10.53 8.77
C ALA A 2 -4.36 9.47 9.09
N GLY A 3 -3.95 8.41 9.79
CA GLY A 3 -4.81 7.31 10.22
C GLY A 3 -4.99 6.16 9.24
N GLN A 4 -4.60 6.31 7.96
CA GLN A 4 -4.60 5.19 7.02
C GLN A 4 -3.25 4.46 7.05
N THR A 5 -3.27 3.16 7.33
CA THR A 5 -2.05 2.35 7.48
C THR A 5 -1.63 1.65 6.19
N ASN A 6 -2.47 1.65 5.15
CA ASN A 6 -2.21 0.96 3.88
C ASN A 6 -2.25 1.90 2.66
N VAL A 7 -2.09 3.22 2.87
CA VAL A 7 -2.22 4.20 1.78
C VAL A 7 -0.95 5.04 1.66
N LEU A 8 -0.35 5.02 0.47
CA LEU A 8 0.78 5.86 0.12
C LEU A 8 0.32 7.28 -0.21
N ALA A 9 0.97 8.28 0.37
CA ALA A 9 0.75 9.67 0.01
C ALA A 9 1.35 9.99 -1.36
N THR A 10 0.61 10.72 -2.19
CA THR A 10 1.13 11.27 -3.47
C THR A 10 1.53 12.74 -3.31
N ASN A 11 2.03 13.34 -4.39
CA ASN A 11 2.19 14.80 -4.51
C ASN A 11 0.86 15.57 -4.60
N ILE A 12 -0.30 14.90 -4.64
CA ILE A 12 -1.62 15.55 -4.61
C ILE A 12 -2.24 15.40 -3.21
N ALA A 13 -2.53 16.53 -2.57
CA ALA A 13 -3.17 16.53 -1.25
C ALA A 13 -4.53 15.81 -1.29
N ASN A 14 -4.82 15.00 -0.27
CA ASN A 14 -6.03 14.17 -0.15
C ASN A 14 -6.17 13.07 -1.22
N PHE A 15 -5.14 12.81 -2.03
CA PHE A 15 -5.09 11.71 -2.98
C PHE A 15 -3.88 10.82 -2.73
N GLY A 16 -4.06 9.52 -2.85
CA GLY A 16 -2.97 8.56 -2.71
C GLY A 16 -3.33 7.19 -3.24
N ILE A 17 -2.52 6.20 -2.91
CA ILE A 17 -2.63 4.86 -3.46
C ILE A 17 -2.78 3.85 -2.31
N ALA A 18 -3.96 3.26 -2.18
CA ALA A 18 -4.21 2.18 -1.23
C ALA A 18 -3.61 0.88 -1.76
N LEU A 19 -2.94 0.13 -0.89
CA LEU A 19 -2.32 -1.15 -1.20
C LEU A 19 -3.00 -2.29 -0.45
N TYR A 20 -3.13 -3.42 -1.13
CA TYR A 20 -3.74 -4.64 -0.63
C TYR A 20 -2.90 -5.87 -1.00
N GLN A 21 -2.88 -6.86 -0.12
CA GLN A 21 -2.23 -8.14 -0.34
C GLN A 21 -3.10 -9.02 -1.24
N GLY A 22 -2.48 -9.63 -2.26
CA GLY A 22 -3.17 -10.48 -3.22
C GLY A 22 -3.98 -9.70 -4.25
N LYS A 23 -4.92 -10.41 -4.88
CA LYS A 23 -5.87 -9.84 -5.85
C LYS A 23 -7.07 -9.26 -5.10
N GLY A 24 -7.43 -8.02 -5.42
CA GLY A 24 -8.60 -7.35 -4.85
C GLY A 24 -8.27 -6.49 -3.63
N MET A 25 -9.31 -6.07 -2.90
CA MET A 25 -9.23 -5.06 -1.84
C MET A 25 -9.56 -5.61 -0.44
N SER A 26 -9.56 -6.93 -0.27
CA SER A 26 -10.01 -7.57 0.99
C SER A 26 -8.98 -7.49 2.11
N THR A 27 -7.69 -7.58 1.79
CA THR A 27 -6.61 -7.69 2.78
C THR A 27 -5.66 -6.51 2.66
N PRO A 28 -5.67 -5.52 3.57
CA PRO A 28 -4.77 -4.37 3.50
C PRO A 28 -3.29 -4.76 3.53
N LEU A 29 -2.46 -4.07 2.76
CA LEU A 29 -1.00 -4.14 2.88
C LEU A 29 -0.53 -2.99 3.77
N THR A 30 -0.35 -3.28 5.07
CA THR A 30 0.10 -2.31 6.07
C THR A 30 1.51 -1.82 5.75
N LEU A 31 1.69 -0.50 5.78
CA LEU A 31 2.93 0.21 5.46
C LEU A 31 3.71 0.52 6.74
N GLY A 32 5.04 0.58 6.61
CA GLY A 32 5.96 0.96 7.68
C GLY A 32 6.76 -0.22 8.24
N ASN A 33 7.51 0.06 9.31
CA ASN A 33 8.56 -0.84 9.81
C ASN A 33 8.04 -2.01 10.64
N GLY A 34 6.75 -2.01 11.02
CA GLY A 34 6.16 -3.03 11.89
C GLY A 34 6.95 -3.21 13.18
N SER A 35 7.20 -4.46 13.58
CA SER A 35 7.98 -4.83 14.76
C SER A 35 9.47 -5.07 14.47
N GLY A 36 10.05 -4.33 13.51
CA GLY A 36 11.44 -4.45 13.08
C GLY A 36 11.59 -5.23 11.77
N ASN A 37 10.90 -6.36 11.64
CA ASN A 37 10.89 -7.17 10.40
C ASN A 37 9.71 -6.85 9.46
N GLY A 38 9.09 -5.66 9.62
CA GLY A 38 7.88 -5.31 8.88
C GLY A 38 6.62 -5.98 9.42
N TYR A 39 5.59 -6.06 8.57
CA TYR A 39 4.31 -6.70 8.87
C TYR A 39 4.20 -8.06 8.18
N ARG A 40 3.56 -9.01 8.86
CA ARG A 40 3.34 -10.36 8.31
C ARG A 40 2.47 -10.30 7.04
N VAL A 41 2.92 -10.99 6.00
CA VAL A 41 2.11 -11.27 4.81
C VAL A 41 1.13 -12.41 5.13
N THR A 42 -0.15 -12.18 4.92
CA THR A 42 -1.25 -13.11 5.20
C THR A 42 -2.05 -13.49 3.96
N ALA A 43 -1.86 -12.80 2.83
CA ALA A 43 -2.43 -13.13 1.54
C ALA A 43 -1.47 -12.78 0.40
N GLY A 44 -1.72 -13.30 -0.81
CA GLY A 44 -0.99 -12.92 -2.03
C GLY A 44 0.42 -13.48 -2.19
N LEU A 45 1.00 -14.11 -1.16
CA LEU A 45 2.26 -14.86 -1.26
C LEU A 45 1.99 -16.29 -1.74
N ASP A 46 2.59 -16.65 -2.87
CA ASP A 46 2.70 -18.03 -3.35
C ASP A 46 4.14 -18.49 -3.13
N THR A 47 4.35 -19.33 -2.10
CA THR A 47 5.67 -19.84 -1.71
C THR A 47 6.20 -20.91 -2.65
N ALA A 48 5.33 -21.62 -3.38
CA ALA A 48 5.74 -22.62 -4.35
C ALA A 48 6.34 -21.95 -5.61
N ARG A 49 5.87 -20.75 -5.94
CA ARG A 49 6.34 -19.97 -7.10
C ARG A 49 7.22 -18.78 -6.76
N SER A 50 7.48 -18.53 -5.47
CA SER A 50 8.21 -17.36 -4.98
C SER A 50 7.66 -16.03 -5.52
N THR A 51 6.33 -15.92 -5.61
CA THR A 51 5.67 -14.70 -6.10
C THR A 51 4.86 -14.04 -5.00
N PHE A 52 4.89 -12.71 -4.94
CA PHE A 52 4.01 -11.91 -4.10
C PHE A 52 3.16 -11.00 -4.99
N THR A 53 1.84 -11.19 -4.97
CA THR A 53 0.88 -10.33 -5.65
C THR A 53 0.36 -9.29 -4.66
N PHE A 54 0.28 -8.03 -5.10
CA PHE A 54 -0.43 -6.97 -4.39
C PHE A 54 -1.26 -6.15 -5.37
N THR A 55 -2.31 -5.51 -4.87
CA THR A 55 -3.22 -4.66 -5.63
C THR A 55 -3.03 -3.21 -5.19
N SER A 56 -2.88 -2.30 -6.15
CA SER A 56 -2.85 -0.85 -5.92
C SER A 56 -4.12 -0.19 -6.44
N VAL A 57 -4.73 0.68 -5.63
CA VAL A 57 -6.00 1.34 -5.95
C VAL A 57 -5.92 2.83 -5.61
N PRO A 58 -6.25 3.74 -6.54
CA PRO A 58 -6.40 5.16 -6.23
C PRO A 58 -7.36 5.39 -5.04
N PHE A 59 -6.95 6.22 -4.10
CA PHE A 59 -7.67 6.51 -2.87
C PHE A 59 -7.79 8.01 -2.67
N ARG A 60 -9.02 8.49 -2.47
CA ARG A 60 -9.32 9.86 -2.08
C ARG A 60 -9.68 9.91 -0.61
N ASN A 61 -8.99 10.74 0.16
CA ASN A 61 -9.29 10.96 1.58
C ASN A 61 -10.32 12.09 1.74
N GLY A 62 -11.56 11.71 2.03
CA GLY A 62 -12.66 12.65 2.26
C GLY A 62 -13.22 13.30 1.00
N SER A 63 -14.09 14.30 1.20
CA SER A 63 -14.84 14.98 0.14
C SER A 63 -14.19 16.28 -0.35
N ARG A 64 -13.02 16.66 0.17
CA ARG A 64 -12.30 17.88 -0.25
C ARG A 64 -11.92 17.81 -1.72
N THR A 65 -11.96 18.95 -2.40
CA THR A 65 -11.51 19.07 -3.80
C THR A 65 -10.06 18.62 -3.93
N LEU A 66 -9.79 17.80 -4.94
CA LEU A 66 -8.43 17.46 -5.33
C LEU A 66 -7.89 18.56 -6.22
N ASN A 67 -6.70 19.07 -5.91
CA ASN A 67 -5.97 19.90 -6.86
C ASN A 67 -5.54 18.99 -8.00
N GLY A 68 -6.23 19.08 -9.14
CA GLY A 68 -6.02 18.19 -10.29
C GLY A 68 -4.60 18.30 -10.88
N GLY A 69 -4.19 17.24 -11.60
CA GLY A 69 -2.88 17.15 -12.25
C GLY A 69 -2.30 15.74 -12.20
N ASP A 70 -1.05 15.61 -12.61
CA ASP A 70 -0.32 14.35 -12.57
C ASP A 70 0.11 13.99 -11.15
N PHE A 71 -0.17 12.75 -10.75
CA PHE A 71 0.26 12.22 -9.47
C PHE A 71 1.46 11.29 -9.60
N ARG A 72 2.29 11.25 -8.56
CA ARG A 72 3.41 10.33 -8.36
C ARG A 72 3.54 9.97 -6.89
N THR A 73 4.01 8.76 -6.63
CA THR A 73 4.35 8.25 -5.31
C THR A 73 5.42 7.17 -5.45
N THR A 74 6.22 6.98 -4.41
CA THR A 74 7.25 5.94 -4.34
C THR A 74 7.08 5.17 -3.04
N ALA A 75 7.30 3.85 -3.10
CA ALA A 75 7.41 3.00 -1.93
C ALA A 75 8.63 2.09 -2.08
N SER A 76 9.29 1.78 -0.96
CA SER A 76 10.38 0.82 -0.92
C SER A 76 9.85 -0.53 -0.45
N MET A 77 10.33 -1.61 -1.07
CA MET A 77 10.06 -2.98 -0.67
C MET A 77 11.36 -3.61 -0.20
N SER A 78 11.35 -4.19 1.01
CA SER A 78 12.48 -4.91 1.59
C SER A 78 12.08 -6.36 1.83
N MET A 79 12.98 -7.29 1.49
CA MET A 79 12.80 -8.72 1.73
C MET A 79 13.71 -9.12 2.90
N ILE A 80 13.09 -9.56 4.00
CA ILE A 80 13.80 -9.94 5.22
C ILE A 80 13.68 -11.45 5.38
N TYR A 81 14.82 -12.13 5.39
CA TYR A 81 14.93 -13.57 5.62
C TYR A 81 15.22 -13.80 7.12
N ASN A 82 14.70 -14.92 7.65
CA ASN A 82 15.03 -15.40 9.00
C ASN A 82 16.09 -16.49 8.92
#